data_AF-I4CB70-F1
#
_entry.id   AF-I4CB70-F1
#
_cell.length_a   1.000
_cell.length_b   1.000
_cell.length_c   1.000
_cell.angle_alpha   90.00
_cell.angle_beta   90.00
_cell.angle_gamma   90.00
#
_symmetry.space_group_name_H-M   'P 1'
#
loop_
_entity.id
_entity.type
_entity.pdbx_description
1 polymer ?
#
loop_
_entity_poly.entity_id
_entity_poly.type
_entity_poly.pdbx_seq_one_letter_code
_entity_poly.pdbx_strand_id
1 'polypeptide(L)'
;MNIAGLLIGVILSVVFVFSGTASASGSPSNNAILVIQGQVLDSAGNPVSDAHVQPFRDGHPVKFEGDGSGHKKVFTGRNGLFMLEIPSSAEALKEAKWTAKVTCPSFRPSQIIPLNLHEQDIENGAQRFLGSFTVTLQRYQGAAFWIALVVFTLVYVLIAFEVMHRTLAAFLGATLILLITHTLGTFDDAYKILTYEQALLKIDWNVVFLLMGMMIIVGVLKISGVFQWLAYKSFQLAGGRIYLLSAILCVVTAIASAFLDNVTTMLLLTPVTLEIALVLKVSPFVFLMPEIVASNFGGTATLIGDPPNIMVGSYAGLTFNDFVVNLTPVVIVIMVLQILYNKFLYGKEYSRARVEDVPNMMAFLKEKYPITDSRVLVVGGTVLAGVVLLFILHGFFHMEVSVAALFGAALIVLLNKADVIEVLEKEIEWPSLVFFIMLFIVVGGAEQTGILQAVADWILNVSQGNLVIAILIILWVAGIASAIVDNIPFTATMLPIAAFLTKTIPGAESGVLWWALALGACFGGNGTIIGASANVVTTGIAERAGHKISFYDYFKQAGPITIVSLILSSAYLLLFY
;
A
#
# COMPACT_ATOMS: atom_id res chain seq x y z
N MET A 1 16.41 -13.51 -37.85
CA MET A 1 15.42 -12.47 -38.24
C MET A 1 15.57 -11.32 -37.26
N ASN A 2 15.84 -10.12 -37.77
CA ASN A 2 16.57 -9.06 -37.07
C ASN A 2 15.65 -8.25 -36.14
N ILE A 3 15.77 -8.44 -34.82
CA ILE A 3 14.94 -7.82 -33.77
C ILE A 3 15.13 -6.28 -33.72
N ALA A 4 16.20 -5.75 -34.31
CA ALA A 4 16.45 -4.32 -34.45
C ALA A 4 15.48 -3.59 -35.40
N GLY A 5 14.79 -4.30 -36.30
CA GLY A 5 13.82 -3.71 -37.23
C GLY A 5 12.40 -3.54 -36.67
N LEU A 6 12.06 -4.28 -35.60
CA LEU A 6 10.72 -4.24 -35.01
C LEU A 6 10.53 -3.08 -34.02
N LEU A 7 11.64 -2.60 -33.44
CA LEU A 7 11.65 -1.53 -32.41
C LEU A 7 11.53 -0.11 -32.99
N ILE A 8 11.77 0.07 -34.30
CA ILE A 8 11.66 1.38 -34.97
C ILE A 8 10.24 1.62 -35.52
N GLY A 9 9.43 0.58 -35.66
CA GLY A 9 8.05 0.68 -36.19
C GLY A 9 6.98 1.11 -35.19
N VAL A 10 7.27 1.10 -33.88
CA VAL A 10 6.27 1.36 -32.81
C VAL A 10 6.31 2.80 -32.29
N ILE A 11 7.33 3.59 -32.65
CA ILE A 11 7.51 4.97 -32.15
C ILE A 11 6.86 6.04 -33.09
N LEU A 12 6.31 5.66 -34.24
CA LEU A 12 5.79 6.59 -35.26
C LEU A 12 4.27 6.64 -35.44
N SER A 13 3.48 6.10 -34.51
CA SER A 13 2.00 6.03 -34.63
C SER A 13 1.21 6.77 -33.53
N VAL A 14 1.83 7.68 -32.75
CA VAL A 14 1.15 8.47 -31.70
C VAL A 14 1.04 9.97 -32.02
N VAL A 15 0.96 10.34 -33.30
CA VAL A 15 0.58 11.71 -33.68
C VAL A 15 -0.54 11.66 -34.71
N PHE A 16 -1.73 11.33 -34.25
CA PHE A 16 -2.98 11.70 -34.90
C PHE A 16 -4.04 11.93 -33.82
N VAL A 17 -5.03 12.77 -34.15
CA VAL A 17 -6.16 13.27 -33.33
C VAL A 17 -5.76 14.40 -32.35
N PHE A 18 -6.19 15.67 -32.44
CA PHE A 18 -7.43 16.27 -32.94
C PHE A 18 -7.17 17.67 -33.53
N SER A 19 -7.54 17.89 -34.78
CA SER A 19 -7.86 19.23 -35.30
C SER A 19 -9.15 19.12 -36.11
N GLY A 20 -10.27 18.97 -35.40
CA GLY A 20 -11.60 19.05 -35.97
C GLY A 20 -11.96 20.52 -36.18
N THR A 21 -11.47 21.14 -37.26
CA THR A 21 -12.04 22.40 -37.74
C THR A 21 -13.30 22.06 -38.52
N ALA A 22 -14.45 22.12 -37.85
CA ALA A 22 -15.74 22.13 -38.52
C ALA A 22 -15.90 23.48 -39.22
N SER A 23 -15.77 23.46 -40.55
CA SER A 23 -16.27 24.51 -41.43
C SER A 23 -17.79 24.43 -41.47
N ALA A 24 -18.45 25.46 -40.94
CA ALA A 24 -19.87 25.71 -41.19
C ALA A 24 -20.05 27.18 -41.55
N SER A 25 -20.04 27.45 -42.85
CA SER A 25 -20.65 28.64 -43.43
C SER A 25 -22.17 28.56 -43.25
N GLY A 26 -22.69 29.30 -42.28
CA GLY A 26 -24.12 29.49 -42.01
C GLY A 26 -24.30 30.82 -41.26
N SER A 27 -25.40 31.51 -41.54
CA SER A 27 -25.78 32.83 -41.00
C SER A 27 -25.49 33.05 -39.50
N PRO A 28 -25.30 34.30 -39.03
CA PRO A 28 -25.08 34.60 -37.62
C PRO A 28 -26.33 34.25 -36.83
N SER A 29 -26.39 33.01 -36.37
CA SER A 29 -27.33 32.57 -35.34
C SER A 29 -26.84 33.14 -34.02
N ASN A 30 -27.78 33.58 -33.20
CA ASN A 30 -27.60 34.22 -31.90
C ASN A 30 -27.04 33.21 -30.87
N ASN A 31 -25.89 32.61 -31.17
CA ASN A 31 -25.29 31.50 -30.44
C ASN A 31 -24.56 32.04 -29.21
N ALA A 32 -25.17 31.81 -28.05
CA ALA A 32 -24.56 32.06 -26.77
C ALA A 32 -24.23 30.75 -26.06
N ILE A 33 -23.20 30.75 -25.23
CA ILE A 33 -22.83 29.58 -24.43
C ILE A 33 -22.81 29.98 -22.97
N LEU A 34 -23.54 29.24 -22.14
CA LEU A 34 -23.42 29.33 -20.69
C LEU A 34 -22.37 28.32 -20.21
N VAL A 35 -21.30 28.83 -19.62
CA VAL A 35 -20.28 28.04 -18.93
C VAL A 35 -20.56 28.10 -17.44
N ILE A 36 -20.79 26.95 -16.82
CA ILE A 36 -20.88 26.83 -15.37
C ILE A 36 -19.65 26.08 -14.87
N GLN A 37 -18.89 26.70 -13.98
CA GLN A 37 -17.69 26.12 -13.41
C GLN A 37 -17.64 26.28 -11.90
N GLY A 38 -16.86 25.46 -11.23
CA GLY A 38 -16.78 25.55 -9.78
C GLY A 38 -16.01 24.44 -9.14
N GLN A 39 -16.08 24.41 -7.81
CA GLN A 39 -15.47 23.37 -6.99
C GLN A 39 -16.46 22.84 -5.96
N VAL A 40 -16.42 21.53 -5.75
CA VAL A 40 -17.16 20.85 -4.68
C VAL A 40 -16.15 20.38 -3.63
N LEU A 41 -16.37 20.80 -2.39
CA LEU A 41 -15.52 20.48 -1.25
C LEU A 41 -16.33 19.73 -0.18
N ASP A 42 -15.65 19.02 0.72
CA ASP A 42 -16.24 18.48 1.94
C ASP A 42 -16.08 19.46 3.11
N SER A 43 -16.60 19.09 4.28
CA SER A 43 -16.56 19.94 5.48
C SER A 43 -15.14 20.19 6.02
N ALA A 44 -14.17 19.39 5.61
CA ALA A 44 -12.75 19.58 5.92
C ALA A 44 -12.00 20.36 4.84
N GLY A 45 -12.70 20.84 3.80
CA GLY A 45 -12.11 21.57 2.69
C GLY A 45 -11.43 20.68 1.65
N ASN A 46 -11.59 19.35 1.72
CA ASN A 46 -11.04 18.44 0.72
C ASN A 46 -11.94 18.40 -0.52
N PRO A 47 -11.38 18.23 -1.72
CA PRO A 47 -12.19 18.08 -2.92
C PRO A 47 -13.06 16.83 -2.93
N VAL A 48 -14.31 16.95 -3.40
CA VAL A 48 -15.24 15.83 -3.57
C VAL A 48 -15.32 15.45 -5.04
N SER A 49 -14.83 14.26 -5.37
CA SER A 49 -14.93 13.68 -6.72
C SER A 49 -16.29 13.05 -6.97
N ASP A 50 -16.65 12.89 -8.25
CA ASP A 50 -17.86 12.19 -8.70
C ASP A 50 -19.16 12.77 -8.12
N ALA A 51 -19.15 14.03 -7.72
CA ALA A 51 -20.34 14.76 -7.35
C ALA A 51 -21.10 15.15 -8.62
N HIS A 52 -22.34 14.71 -8.73
CA HIS A 52 -23.20 15.04 -9.85
C HIS A 52 -23.70 16.49 -9.72
N VAL A 53 -23.40 17.29 -10.74
CA VAL A 53 -23.82 18.70 -10.84
C VAL A 53 -24.99 18.79 -11.82
N GLN A 54 -26.18 19.06 -11.31
CA GLN A 54 -27.39 19.23 -12.11
C GLN A 54 -27.75 20.72 -12.21
N PRO A 55 -27.62 21.34 -13.39
CA PRO A 55 -28.15 22.68 -13.63
C PRO A 55 -29.67 22.65 -13.84
N PHE A 56 -30.33 23.73 -13.42
CA PHE A 56 -31.75 23.98 -13.55
C PHE A 56 -31.98 25.34 -14.20
N ARG A 57 -32.94 25.38 -15.13
CA ARG A 57 -33.44 26.58 -15.78
C ARG A 57 -34.89 26.77 -15.35
N ASP A 58 -35.19 27.89 -14.70
CA ASP A 58 -36.54 28.23 -14.21
C ASP A 58 -37.15 27.13 -13.33
N GLY A 59 -36.30 26.45 -12.54
CA GLY A 59 -36.71 25.35 -11.65
C GLY A 59 -36.82 23.98 -12.33
N HIS A 60 -36.65 23.88 -13.66
CA HIS A 60 -36.65 22.61 -14.38
C HIS A 60 -35.21 22.13 -14.68
N PRO A 61 -34.92 20.83 -14.50
CA PRO A 61 -33.57 20.30 -14.76
C PRO A 61 -33.24 20.41 -16.25
N VAL A 62 -32.06 20.95 -16.55
CA VAL A 62 -31.57 21.08 -17.92
C VAL A 62 -31.21 19.69 -18.45
N LYS A 63 -31.72 19.36 -19.63
CA LYS A 63 -31.41 18.12 -20.35
C LYS A 63 -30.37 18.42 -21.43
N PHE A 64 -29.36 17.56 -21.52
CA PHE A 64 -28.34 17.63 -22.56
C PHE A 64 -28.71 16.69 -23.72
N GLU A 65 -28.75 17.19 -24.96
CA GLU A 65 -28.91 16.37 -26.17
C GLU A 65 -27.53 15.90 -26.68
N GLY A 66 -27.36 14.60 -26.96
CA GLY A 66 -26.15 14.06 -27.59
C GLY A 66 -25.75 12.65 -27.16
N ASP A 67 -25.69 11.76 -28.16
CA ASP A 67 -25.32 10.33 -28.22
C ASP A 67 -26.17 9.29 -27.47
N GLY A 68 -27.28 8.87 -28.11
CA GLY A 68 -27.90 7.53 -28.03
C GLY A 68 -28.46 7.00 -26.70
N SER A 69 -28.07 7.58 -25.57
CA SER A 69 -28.30 7.04 -24.22
C SER A 69 -29.14 7.95 -23.32
N GLY A 70 -29.38 9.20 -23.72
CA GLY A 70 -30.22 10.16 -23.00
C GLY A 70 -29.69 10.51 -21.61
N HIS A 71 -29.22 11.75 -21.43
CA HIS A 71 -28.71 12.36 -20.18
C HIS A 71 -27.19 12.29 -20.01
N LYS A 72 -26.48 13.27 -20.60
CA LYS A 72 -25.09 13.56 -20.21
C LYS A 72 -25.08 14.11 -18.77
N LYS A 73 -24.75 13.27 -17.80
CA LYS A 73 -24.53 13.70 -16.40
C LYS A 73 -23.16 14.33 -16.27
N VAL A 74 -23.06 15.45 -15.54
CA VAL A 74 -21.80 16.13 -15.27
C VAL A 74 -21.32 15.76 -13.87
N PHE A 75 -20.11 15.25 -13.77
CA PHE A 75 -19.49 14.88 -12.51
C PHE A 75 -18.24 15.71 -12.25
N THR A 76 -17.92 15.95 -10.98
CA THR A 76 -16.65 16.58 -10.60
C THR A 76 -15.47 15.66 -10.89
N GLY A 77 -14.36 16.25 -11.31
CA GLY A 77 -13.07 15.57 -11.37
C GLY A 77 -12.50 15.31 -9.97
N ARG A 78 -11.33 14.66 -9.90
CA ARG A 78 -10.66 14.30 -8.64
C ARG A 78 -10.31 15.50 -7.75
N ASN A 79 -10.05 16.65 -8.38
CA ASN A 79 -9.78 17.91 -7.71
C ASN A 79 -11.06 18.66 -7.29
N GLY A 80 -12.22 18.00 -7.37
CA GLY A 80 -13.53 18.57 -7.06
C GLY A 80 -13.99 19.61 -8.06
N LEU A 81 -13.20 19.91 -9.09
CA LEU A 81 -13.54 20.88 -10.11
C LEU A 81 -14.52 20.27 -11.11
N PHE A 82 -15.42 21.11 -11.61
CA PHE A 82 -16.31 20.76 -12.71
C PHE A 82 -16.42 21.96 -13.66
N MET A 83 -16.70 21.64 -14.92
CA MET A 83 -17.02 22.61 -15.94
C MET A 83 -18.07 21.99 -16.86
N LEU A 84 -19.11 22.75 -17.16
CA LEU A 84 -20.14 22.34 -18.10
C LEU A 84 -20.53 23.51 -18.99
N GLU A 85 -20.76 23.19 -20.26
CA GLU A 85 -21.12 24.14 -21.29
C GLU A 85 -22.54 23.82 -21.78
N ILE A 86 -23.41 24.83 -21.76
CA ILE A 86 -24.80 24.74 -22.20
C ILE A 86 -24.99 25.71 -23.36
N PRO A 87 -25.09 25.22 -24.60
CA PRO A 87 -25.45 26.05 -25.75
C PRO A 87 -26.88 26.59 -25.59
N SER A 88 -27.08 27.89 -25.82
CA SER A 88 -28.40 28.53 -25.76
C SER A 88 -28.44 29.84 -26.57
N SER A 89 -29.55 30.57 -26.51
CA SER A 89 -29.62 31.94 -27.04
C SER A 89 -29.35 32.97 -25.95
N ALA A 90 -28.74 34.11 -26.30
CA ALA A 90 -28.39 35.15 -25.34
C ALA A 90 -29.58 35.68 -24.54
N GLU A 91 -30.73 35.87 -25.20
CA GLU A 91 -31.99 36.30 -24.57
C GLU A 91 -32.47 35.28 -23.54
N ALA A 92 -32.45 33.99 -23.90
CA ALA A 92 -32.83 32.89 -23.01
C ALA A 92 -31.91 32.77 -21.79
N LEU A 93 -30.63 33.14 -21.92
CA LEU A 93 -29.68 33.14 -20.80
C LEU A 93 -29.89 34.32 -19.86
N LYS A 94 -30.25 35.51 -20.37
CA LYS A 94 -30.49 36.72 -19.57
C LYS A 94 -31.84 36.70 -18.84
N GLU A 95 -32.88 36.12 -19.44
CA GLU A 95 -34.23 36.10 -18.86
C GLU A 95 -34.47 34.97 -17.87
N ALA A 96 -33.80 33.82 -18.04
CA ALA A 96 -34.04 32.65 -17.23
C ALA A 96 -33.32 32.69 -15.87
N LYS A 97 -33.95 32.13 -14.84
CA LYS A 97 -33.32 31.93 -13.53
C LYS A 97 -32.50 30.64 -13.53
N TRP A 98 -31.19 30.80 -13.45
CA TRP A 98 -30.24 29.68 -13.42
C TRP A 98 -29.91 29.28 -11.98
N THR A 99 -30.04 27.99 -11.70
CA THR A 99 -29.65 27.42 -10.42
C THR A 99 -28.95 26.08 -10.62
N ALA A 100 -28.21 25.61 -9.62
CA ALA A 100 -27.55 24.31 -9.64
C ALA A 100 -27.85 23.53 -8.35
N LYS A 101 -27.89 22.20 -8.46
CA LYS A 101 -27.92 21.30 -7.31
C LYS A 101 -26.79 20.29 -7.47
N VAL A 102 -26.07 20.05 -6.37
CA VAL A 102 -24.98 19.07 -6.33
C VAL A 102 -25.40 17.91 -5.44
N THR A 103 -25.24 16.70 -5.95
CA THR A 103 -25.57 15.46 -5.25
C THR A 103 -24.40 14.49 -5.36
N CYS A 104 -24.02 13.85 -4.26
CA CYS A 104 -22.97 12.84 -4.24
C CYS A 104 -23.39 11.73 -3.25
N PRO A 105 -23.20 10.43 -3.58
CA PRO A 105 -23.43 9.35 -2.63
C PRO A 105 -22.65 9.57 -1.32
N SER A 106 -23.24 9.21 -0.19
CA SER A 106 -22.70 9.44 1.17
C SER A 106 -22.61 10.91 1.61
N PHE A 107 -23.08 11.86 0.80
CA PHE A 107 -23.19 13.28 1.16
C PHE A 107 -24.64 13.76 1.15
N ARG A 108 -24.97 14.71 2.03
CA ARG A 108 -26.26 15.41 1.99
C ARG A 108 -26.32 16.24 0.70
N PRO A 109 -27.42 16.16 -0.08
CA PRO A 109 -27.61 17.02 -1.25
C PRO A 109 -27.42 18.49 -0.90
N SER A 110 -26.80 19.26 -1.80
CA SER A 110 -26.70 20.70 -1.61
C SER A 110 -28.08 21.34 -1.57
N GLN A 111 -28.18 22.49 -0.91
CA GLN A 111 -29.27 23.42 -1.16
C GLN A 111 -29.21 23.88 -2.63
N ILE A 112 -30.33 24.42 -3.15
CA ILE A 112 -30.36 24.98 -4.51
C ILE A 112 -29.47 26.21 -4.54
N ILE A 113 -28.47 26.20 -5.43
CA ILE A 113 -27.45 27.24 -5.54
C ILE A 113 -27.88 28.21 -6.66
N PRO A 114 -28.15 29.49 -6.37
CA PRO A 114 -28.39 30.49 -7.41
C PRO A 114 -27.11 30.80 -8.17
N LEU A 115 -27.19 30.87 -9.50
CA LEU A 115 -26.06 31.20 -10.37
C LEU A 115 -26.13 32.67 -10.78
N ASN A 116 -25.12 33.44 -10.40
CA ASN A 116 -24.93 34.80 -10.90
C ASN A 116 -24.15 34.73 -12.20
N LEU A 117 -24.78 35.10 -13.31
CA LEU A 117 -24.18 35.04 -14.63
C LEU A 117 -23.45 36.36 -14.94
N HIS A 118 -22.20 36.26 -15.32
CA HIS A 118 -21.41 37.38 -15.83
C HIS A 118 -21.23 37.22 -17.34
N GLU A 119 -21.60 38.25 -18.09
CA GLU A 119 -21.34 38.30 -19.54
C GLU A 119 -19.84 38.53 -19.76
N GLN A 120 -19.25 37.69 -20.62
CA GLN A 120 -17.85 37.72 -20.95
C GLN A 120 -17.72 37.85 -22.47
N ASP A 121 -17.32 39.04 -22.94
CA ASP A 121 -17.11 39.31 -24.36
C ASP A 121 -15.89 38.53 -24.88
N ILE A 122 -16.04 37.87 -26.03
CA ILE A 122 -14.94 37.17 -26.70
C ILE A 122 -14.83 37.63 -28.17
N GLU A 123 -13.58 37.88 -28.59
CA GLU A 123 -13.16 38.04 -29.98
C GLU A 123 -13.63 36.82 -30.81
N ASN A 124 -14.42 37.04 -31.85
CA ASN A 124 -15.04 36.08 -32.80
C ASN A 124 -16.57 35.95 -32.76
N GLY A 125 -17.29 36.80 -32.01
CA GLY A 125 -18.72 37.06 -32.23
C GLY A 125 -19.72 36.09 -31.58
N ALA A 126 -19.27 35.21 -30.68
CA ALA A 126 -20.14 34.38 -29.84
C ALA A 126 -20.18 34.92 -28.40
N GLN A 127 -21.37 35.15 -27.84
CA GLN A 127 -21.53 35.65 -26.47
C GLN A 127 -21.36 34.52 -25.44
N ARG A 128 -20.51 34.71 -24.42
CA ARG A 128 -20.37 33.75 -23.32
C ARG A 128 -20.90 34.32 -22.01
N PHE A 129 -21.61 33.48 -21.27
CA PHE A 129 -22.06 33.75 -19.91
C PHE A 129 -21.32 32.80 -18.97
N LEU A 130 -20.73 33.34 -17.90
CA LEU A 130 -20.02 32.57 -16.90
C LEU A 130 -20.77 32.58 -15.58
N GLY A 131 -21.13 31.40 -15.09
CA GLY A 131 -21.59 31.18 -13.72
C GLY A 131 -20.54 30.41 -12.93
N SER A 132 -20.18 30.89 -11.74
CA SER A 132 -19.26 30.16 -10.86
C SER A 132 -19.80 29.99 -9.45
N PHE A 133 -19.53 28.83 -8.86
CA PHE A 133 -19.85 28.58 -7.45
C PHE A 133 -18.87 27.58 -6.82
N THR A 134 -18.69 27.71 -5.51
CA THR A 134 -18.06 26.68 -4.69
C THR A 134 -19.07 26.21 -3.66
N VAL A 135 -19.21 24.89 -3.48
CA VAL A 135 -20.14 24.32 -2.51
C VAL A 135 -19.45 23.31 -1.62
N THR A 136 -19.78 23.38 -0.33
CA THR A 136 -19.33 22.41 0.66
C THR A 136 -20.44 21.42 0.95
N LEU A 137 -20.15 20.12 0.79
CA LEU A 137 -21.05 19.03 1.12
C LEU A 137 -20.72 18.45 2.50
N GLN A 138 -21.76 18.04 3.22
CA GLN A 138 -21.65 17.38 4.51
C GLN A 138 -21.87 15.87 4.34
N ARG A 139 -20.95 15.05 4.86
CA ARG A 139 -21.13 13.60 4.91
C ARG A 139 -22.30 13.25 5.83
N TYR A 140 -23.01 12.17 5.52
CA TYR A 140 -24.03 11.63 6.42
C TYR A 140 -23.93 10.10 6.48
N GLN A 141 -24.29 9.54 7.64
CA GLN A 141 -24.23 8.10 7.91
C GLN A 141 -25.51 7.41 7.40
N GLY A 142 -25.63 7.31 6.07
CA GLY A 142 -26.74 6.65 5.38
C GLY A 142 -26.62 5.13 5.28
N ALA A 143 -27.45 4.50 4.43
CA ALA A 143 -27.42 3.05 4.21
C ALA A 143 -26.04 2.56 3.72
N ALA A 144 -25.44 3.25 2.73
CA ALA A 144 -24.11 2.94 2.22
C ALA A 144 -23.04 2.90 3.34
N PHE A 145 -23.08 3.85 4.30
CA PHE A 145 -22.16 3.87 5.44
C PHE A 145 -22.28 2.62 6.31
N TRP A 146 -23.50 2.26 6.72
CA TRP A 146 -23.71 1.11 7.60
C TRP A 146 -23.42 -0.22 6.90
N ILE A 147 -23.79 -0.35 5.62
CA ILE A 147 -23.48 -1.54 4.83
C ILE A 147 -21.97 -1.68 4.67
N ALA A 148 -21.27 -0.62 4.25
CA ALA A 148 -19.82 -0.64 4.14
C ALA A 148 -19.16 -0.96 5.47
N LEU A 149 -19.64 -0.42 6.59
CA LEU A 149 -19.12 -0.70 7.93
C LEU A 149 -19.28 -2.16 8.32
N VAL A 150 -20.44 -2.76 8.04
CA VAL A 150 -20.69 -4.18 8.32
C VAL A 150 -19.77 -5.06 7.46
N VAL A 151 -19.69 -4.80 6.16
CA VAL A 151 -18.82 -5.59 5.25
C VAL A 151 -17.36 -5.44 5.64
N PHE A 152 -16.90 -4.21 5.86
CA PHE A 152 -15.54 -3.90 6.28
C PHE A 152 -15.19 -4.61 7.60
N THR A 153 -16.05 -4.48 8.62
CA THR A 153 -15.82 -5.13 9.93
C THR A 153 -15.82 -6.65 9.80
N LEU A 154 -16.73 -7.23 9.02
CA LEU A 154 -16.79 -8.67 8.78
C LEU A 154 -15.50 -9.17 8.12
N VAL A 155 -15.02 -8.51 7.08
CA VAL A 155 -13.76 -8.87 6.40
C VAL A 155 -12.60 -8.86 7.39
N TYR A 156 -12.50 -7.84 8.24
CA TYR A 156 -11.43 -7.72 9.23
C TYR A 156 -11.50 -8.81 10.30
N VAL A 157 -12.70 -9.11 10.80
CA VAL A 157 -12.92 -10.21 11.75
C VAL A 157 -12.52 -11.55 11.12
N LEU A 158 -12.92 -11.81 9.86
CA LEU A 158 -12.56 -13.04 9.16
C LEU A 158 -11.05 -13.19 8.96
N ILE A 159 -10.35 -12.10 8.66
CA ILE A 159 -8.88 -12.09 8.51
C ILE A 159 -8.21 -12.27 9.88
N ALA A 160 -8.58 -11.47 10.88
CA ALA A 160 -7.93 -11.45 12.20
C ALA A 160 -8.07 -12.76 12.97
N PHE A 161 -9.23 -13.42 12.87
CA PHE A 161 -9.45 -14.72 13.50
C PHE A 161 -9.10 -15.91 12.60
N GLU A 162 -8.50 -15.65 11.42
CA GLU A 162 -8.14 -16.67 10.42
C GLU A 162 -9.24 -17.69 10.13
N VAL A 163 -10.52 -17.26 10.15
CA VAL A 163 -11.68 -18.14 9.94
C VAL A 163 -11.65 -18.76 8.55
N MET A 164 -11.07 -18.03 7.59
CA MET A 164 -10.81 -18.47 6.22
C MET A 164 -9.54 -17.81 5.68
N HIS A 165 -9.09 -18.24 4.50
CA HIS A 165 -7.93 -17.63 3.84
C HIS A 165 -8.16 -16.13 3.59
N ARG A 166 -7.23 -15.29 4.03
CA ARG A 166 -7.33 -13.80 3.96
C ARG A 166 -7.71 -13.27 2.57
N THR A 167 -7.16 -13.87 1.50
CA THR A 167 -7.48 -13.52 0.12
C THR A 167 -8.97 -13.72 -0.18
N LEU A 168 -9.55 -14.84 0.27
CA LEU A 168 -10.98 -15.12 0.05
C LEU A 168 -11.85 -14.13 0.83
N ALA A 169 -11.50 -13.80 2.07
CA ALA A 169 -12.21 -12.82 2.87
C ALA A 169 -12.23 -11.44 2.20
N ALA A 170 -11.08 -10.94 1.75
CA ALA A 170 -10.98 -9.67 1.03
C ALA A 170 -11.76 -9.71 -0.30
N PHE A 171 -11.66 -10.81 -1.05
CA PHE A 171 -12.36 -10.99 -2.33
C PHE A 171 -13.88 -10.95 -2.15
N LEU A 172 -14.42 -11.67 -1.16
CA LEU A 172 -15.85 -11.65 -0.84
C LEU A 172 -16.31 -10.26 -0.43
N GLY A 173 -15.52 -9.55 0.39
CA GLY A 173 -15.82 -8.18 0.80
C GLY A 173 -15.88 -7.20 -0.38
N ALA A 174 -14.83 -7.21 -1.22
CA ALA A 174 -14.73 -6.34 -2.38
C ALA A 174 -15.87 -6.59 -3.38
N THR A 175 -16.12 -7.86 -3.70
CA THR A 175 -17.18 -8.24 -4.64
C THR A 175 -18.57 -7.94 -4.09
N LEU A 176 -18.79 -8.08 -2.77
CA LEU A 176 -20.05 -7.72 -2.14
C LEU A 176 -20.31 -6.20 -2.19
N ILE A 177 -19.29 -5.37 -1.94
CA ILE A 177 -19.38 -3.90 -2.08
C ILE A 177 -19.77 -3.52 -3.51
N LEU A 178 -19.11 -4.11 -4.51
CA LEU A 178 -19.39 -3.84 -5.92
C LEU A 178 -20.77 -4.36 -6.32
N LEU A 179 -21.15 -5.56 -5.88
CA LEU A 179 -22.45 -6.15 -6.17
C LEU A 179 -23.58 -5.28 -5.61
N ILE A 180 -23.47 -4.84 -4.35
CA ILE A 180 -24.48 -3.96 -3.72
C ILE A 180 -24.56 -2.62 -4.47
N THR A 181 -23.41 -2.04 -4.82
CA THR A 181 -23.36 -0.76 -5.54
C THR A 181 -24.01 -0.84 -6.93
N HIS A 182 -23.81 -1.94 -7.67
CA HIS A 182 -24.36 -2.09 -9.02
C HIS A 182 -25.79 -2.67 -9.06
N THR A 183 -26.24 -3.34 -7.99
CA THR A 183 -27.61 -3.86 -7.90
C THR A 183 -28.52 -2.86 -7.18
N LEU A 184 -28.45 -2.79 -5.86
CA LEU A 184 -29.27 -1.89 -5.03
C LEU A 184 -28.95 -0.43 -5.31
N GLY A 185 -27.67 -0.09 -5.51
CA GLY A 185 -27.26 1.27 -5.86
C GLY A 185 -27.80 1.76 -7.20
N THR A 186 -28.17 0.87 -8.13
CA THR A 186 -28.82 1.28 -9.40
C THR A 186 -30.24 1.80 -9.16
N PHE A 187 -30.94 1.28 -8.15
CA PHE A 187 -32.30 1.72 -7.81
C PHE A 187 -32.31 2.93 -6.90
N ASP A 188 -31.36 3.02 -5.97
CA ASP A 188 -31.26 4.12 -5.01
C ASP A 188 -29.79 4.47 -4.71
N ASP A 189 -29.42 5.71 -5.00
CA ASP A 189 -28.08 6.26 -4.76
C ASP A 189 -27.64 6.15 -3.28
N ALA A 190 -28.58 5.99 -2.34
CA ALA A 190 -28.28 5.77 -0.92
C ALA A 190 -27.52 4.46 -0.63
N TYR A 191 -27.53 3.49 -1.56
CA TYR A 191 -26.81 2.22 -1.46
C TYR A 191 -25.50 2.19 -2.27
N LYS A 192 -25.16 3.27 -2.98
CA LYS A 192 -23.89 3.35 -3.73
C LYS A 192 -22.73 3.56 -2.78
N ILE A 193 -21.85 2.57 -2.69
CA ILE A 193 -20.65 2.60 -1.86
C ILE A 193 -19.44 3.01 -2.71
N LEU A 194 -19.15 2.22 -3.76
CA LEU A 194 -17.97 2.41 -4.61
C LEU A 194 -18.27 1.88 -6.02
N THR A 195 -18.16 2.74 -7.05
CA THR A 195 -18.34 2.29 -8.44
C THR A 195 -17.16 1.44 -8.91
N TYR A 196 -17.34 0.69 -10.00
CA TYR A 196 -16.27 -0.10 -10.60
C TYR A 196 -15.03 0.75 -10.96
N GLU A 197 -15.23 1.91 -11.57
CA GLU A 197 -14.14 2.82 -11.94
C GLU A 197 -13.43 3.35 -10.70
N GLN A 198 -14.19 3.76 -9.68
CA GLN A 198 -13.62 4.22 -8.41
C GLN A 198 -12.82 3.10 -7.72
N ALA A 199 -13.33 1.86 -7.75
CA ALA A 199 -12.62 0.71 -7.21
C ALA A 199 -11.27 0.51 -7.89
N LEU A 200 -11.20 0.60 -9.23
CA LEU A 200 -9.94 0.49 -9.96
C LEU A 200 -8.96 1.61 -9.61
N LEU A 201 -9.46 2.81 -9.30
CA LEU A 201 -8.65 3.96 -8.90
C LEU A 201 -8.15 3.89 -7.45
N LYS A 202 -8.84 3.11 -6.60
CA LYS A 202 -8.44 2.89 -5.20
C LYS A 202 -7.36 1.82 -5.07
N ILE A 203 -7.14 0.99 -6.09
CA ILE A 203 -6.04 0.02 -6.11
C ILE A 203 -4.72 0.75 -6.28
N ASP A 204 -3.80 0.52 -5.36
CA ASP A 204 -2.41 0.95 -5.50
C ASP A 204 -1.62 -0.03 -6.39
N TRP A 205 -1.54 0.30 -7.68
CA TRP A 205 -0.80 -0.50 -8.65
C TRP A 205 0.71 -0.48 -8.44
N ASN A 206 1.25 0.57 -7.79
CA ASN A 206 2.66 0.63 -7.46
C ASN A 206 3.00 -0.47 -6.45
N VAL A 207 2.18 -0.64 -5.41
CA VAL A 207 2.33 -1.73 -4.44
C VAL A 207 2.26 -3.10 -5.12
N VAL A 208 1.22 -3.33 -5.94
CA VAL A 208 1.00 -4.63 -6.60
C VAL A 208 2.15 -4.99 -7.54
N PHE A 209 2.57 -4.06 -8.40
CA PHE A 209 3.63 -4.33 -9.38
C PHE A 209 5.03 -4.36 -8.75
N LEU A 210 5.27 -3.58 -7.69
CA LEU A 210 6.52 -3.68 -6.94
C LEU A 210 6.66 -5.07 -6.32
N LEU A 211 5.63 -5.56 -5.62
CA LEU A 211 5.65 -6.91 -5.03
C LEU A 211 5.84 -7.98 -6.09
N MET A 212 5.11 -7.92 -7.19
CA MET A 212 5.27 -8.86 -8.31
C MET A 212 6.72 -8.86 -8.84
N GLY A 213 7.29 -7.68 -9.10
CA GLY A 213 8.65 -7.56 -9.61
C GLY A 213 9.68 -8.13 -8.64
N MET A 214 9.54 -7.84 -7.35
CA MET A 214 10.44 -8.35 -6.31
C MET A 214 10.32 -9.87 -6.15
N MET A 215 9.10 -10.42 -6.09
CA MET A 215 8.85 -11.87 -6.04
C MET A 215 9.54 -12.61 -7.19
N ILE A 216 9.46 -12.06 -8.42
CA ILE A 216 10.16 -12.63 -9.58
C ILE A 216 11.68 -12.58 -9.41
N ILE A 217 12.23 -11.43 -9.00
CA ILE A 217 13.68 -11.27 -8.81
C ILE A 217 14.20 -12.25 -7.76
N VAL A 218 13.52 -12.35 -6.61
CA VAL A 218 13.92 -13.26 -5.54
C VAL A 218 13.74 -14.72 -5.96
N GLY A 219 12.63 -15.03 -6.63
CA GLY A 219 12.31 -16.36 -7.13
C GLY A 219 13.34 -16.90 -8.10
N VAL A 220 13.86 -16.07 -9.00
CA VAL A 220 14.99 -16.46 -9.87
C VAL A 220 16.29 -16.54 -9.07
N LEU A 221 16.55 -15.58 -8.17
CA LEU A 221 17.79 -15.54 -7.40
C LEU A 221 17.95 -16.75 -6.46
N LYS A 222 16.86 -17.30 -5.91
CA LYS A 222 16.90 -18.47 -5.02
C LYS A 222 17.47 -19.72 -5.72
N ILE A 223 17.31 -19.84 -7.04
CA ILE A 223 17.83 -20.96 -7.85
C ILE A 223 19.36 -21.03 -7.75
N SER A 224 20.03 -19.90 -7.51
CA SER A 224 21.49 -19.86 -7.35
C SER A 224 22.01 -20.57 -6.08
N GLY A 225 21.14 -20.88 -5.12
CA GLY A 225 21.54 -21.42 -3.81
C GLY A 225 22.13 -20.36 -2.87
N VAL A 226 21.92 -19.06 -3.14
CA VAL A 226 22.51 -17.96 -2.36
C VAL A 226 22.12 -18.01 -0.88
N PHE A 227 20.89 -18.37 -0.55
CA PHE A 227 20.39 -18.41 0.84
C PHE A 227 21.02 -19.54 1.64
N GLN A 228 21.16 -20.73 1.04
CA GLN A 228 21.87 -21.87 1.61
C GLN A 228 23.35 -21.52 1.85
N TRP A 229 23.98 -20.85 0.87
CA TRP A 229 25.36 -20.39 1.01
C TRP A 229 25.53 -19.34 2.10
N LEU A 230 24.60 -18.39 2.23
CA LEU A 230 24.61 -17.38 3.30
C LEU A 230 24.51 -18.03 4.68
N ALA A 231 23.70 -19.06 4.83
CA ALA A 231 23.61 -19.87 6.04
C ALA A 231 24.93 -20.58 6.39
N TYR A 232 25.57 -21.24 5.41
CA TYR A 232 26.92 -21.80 5.59
C TYR A 232 27.93 -20.73 6.01
N LYS A 233 27.92 -19.57 5.36
CA LYS A 233 28.81 -18.44 5.70
C LYS A 233 28.54 -17.90 7.09
N SER A 234 27.28 -17.85 7.51
CA SER A 234 26.89 -17.47 8.86
C SER A 234 27.48 -18.42 9.90
N PHE A 235 27.43 -19.72 9.64
CA PHE A 235 28.08 -20.72 10.48
C PHE A 235 29.61 -20.59 10.52
N GLN A 236 30.24 -20.39 9.36
CA GLN A 236 31.69 -20.19 9.25
C GLN A 236 32.15 -18.99 10.08
N LEU A 237 31.44 -17.85 9.99
CA LEU A 237 31.74 -16.64 10.74
C LEU A 237 31.47 -16.81 12.25
N ALA A 238 30.45 -17.59 12.61
CA ALA A 238 30.13 -17.88 14.00
C ALA A 238 31.17 -18.76 14.71
N GLY A 239 31.96 -19.54 13.94
CA GLY A 239 32.98 -20.43 14.48
C GLY A 239 32.42 -21.47 15.47
N GLY A 240 31.20 -21.94 15.23
CA GLY A 240 30.49 -22.91 16.09
C GLY A 240 29.86 -22.33 17.37
N ARG A 241 29.96 -21.01 17.61
CA ARG A 241 29.29 -20.36 18.75
C ARG A 241 27.84 -20.08 18.41
N ILE A 242 26.91 -20.79 19.06
CA ILE A 242 25.47 -20.75 18.75
C ILE A 242 24.84 -19.36 18.92
N TYR A 243 25.22 -18.63 19.98
CA TYR A 243 24.77 -17.24 20.15
C TYR A 243 25.21 -16.35 18.97
N LEU A 244 26.47 -16.46 18.55
CA LEU A 244 27.01 -15.66 17.46
C LEU A 244 26.36 -16.06 16.12
N LEU A 245 26.09 -17.35 15.93
CA LEU A 245 25.33 -17.85 14.79
C LEU A 245 23.93 -17.23 14.73
N SER A 246 23.18 -17.27 15.84
CA SER A 246 21.86 -16.64 15.93
C SER A 246 21.92 -15.13 15.63
N ALA A 247 22.91 -14.42 16.19
CA ALA A 247 23.10 -13.00 15.92
C ALA A 247 23.42 -12.71 14.45
N ILE A 248 24.31 -13.49 13.81
CA ILE A 248 24.66 -13.33 12.40
C ILE A 248 23.45 -13.64 11.52
N LEU A 249 22.72 -14.72 11.81
CA LEU A 249 21.49 -15.06 11.09
C LEU A 249 20.43 -13.95 11.20
N CYS A 250 20.26 -13.33 12.38
CA CYS A 250 19.38 -12.17 12.53
C CYS A 250 19.83 -11.00 11.65
N VAL A 251 21.14 -10.70 11.60
CA VAL A 251 21.67 -9.60 10.77
C VAL A 251 21.49 -9.91 9.28
N VAL A 252 21.79 -11.13 8.85
CA VAL A 252 21.58 -11.57 7.45
C VAL A 252 20.10 -11.49 7.10
N THR A 253 19.22 -11.95 7.99
CA THR A 253 17.76 -11.90 7.82
C THR A 253 17.26 -10.46 7.73
N ALA A 254 17.72 -9.57 8.61
CA ALA A 254 17.31 -8.17 8.60
C ALA A 254 17.78 -7.44 7.33
N ILE A 255 19.02 -7.70 6.89
CA ILE A 255 19.56 -7.11 5.65
C ILE A 255 18.82 -7.68 4.44
N ALA A 256 18.61 -9.00 4.37
CA ALA A 256 17.84 -9.61 3.30
C ALA A 256 16.42 -9.03 3.26
N SER A 257 15.76 -8.94 4.42
CA SER A 257 14.41 -8.41 4.55
C SER A 257 14.30 -6.93 4.19
N ALA A 258 15.36 -6.16 4.32
CA ALA A 258 15.40 -4.76 3.89
C ALA A 258 15.37 -4.59 2.36
N PHE A 259 15.62 -5.65 1.59
CA PHE A 259 15.64 -5.60 0.12
C PHE A 259 14.72 -6.60 -0.56
N LEU A 260 14.34 -7.67 0.14
CA LEU A 260 13.51 -8.78 -0.30
C LEU A 260 12.40 -8.84 0.74
N ASP A 261 11.14 -8.70 0.37
CA ASP A 261 10.04 -8.62 1.34
C ASP A 261 10.16 -9.68 2.47
N ASN A 262 9.71 -9.32 3.67
CA ASN A 262 9.81 -10.14 4.86
C ASN A 262 9.27 -11.58 4.70
N VAL A 263 8.18 -11.78 3.98
CA VAL A 263 7.59 -13.11 3.74
C VAL A 263 8.53 -13.97 2.91
N THR A 264 8.98 -13.45 1.76
CA THR A 264 9.89 -14.17 0.87
C THR A 264 11.22 -14.46 1.56
N THR A 265 11.76 -13.51 2.32
CA THR A 265 12.97 -13.72 3.11
C THR A 265 12.80 -14.90 4.07
N MET A 266 11.69 -14.97 4.80
CA MET A 266 11.44 -16.05 5.74
C MET A 266 11.09 -17.38 5.08
N LEU A 267 10.40 -17.40 3.92
CA LEU A 267 10.18 -18.62 3.14
C LEU A 267 11.49 -19.32 2.76
N LEU A 268 12.54 -18.53 2.51
CA LEU A 268 13.83 -19.02 2.04
C LEU A 268 14.79 -19.34 3.19
N LEU A 269 14.81 -18.51 4.23
CA LEU A 269 15.70 -18.71 5.37
C LEU A 269 15.16 -19.73 6.38
N THR A 270 13.85 -19.82 6.60
CA THR A 270 13.27 -20.75 7.59
C THR A 270 13.69 -22.21 7.36
N PRO A 271 13.56 -22.78 6.14
CA PRO A 271 13.95 -24.18 5.92
C PRO A 271 15.44 -24.41 6.17
N VAL A 272 16.27 -23.46 5.76
CA VAL A 272 17.73 -23.53 5.88
C VAL A 272 18.16 -23.42 7.34
N THR A 273 17.58 -22.48 8.10
CA THR A 273 17.87 -22.32 9.52
C THR A 273 17.36 -23.50 10.34
N LEU A 274 16.17 -24.02 10.01
CA LEU A 274 15.65 -25.23 10.63
C LEU A 274 16.59 -26.41 10.41
N GLU A 275 17.09 -26.58 9.19
CA GLU A 275 18.05 -27.64 8.86
C GLU A 275 19.38 -27.48 9.61
N ILE A 276 19.91 -26.25 9.72
CA ILE A 276 21.09 -25.98 10.55
C ILE A 276 20.83 -26.36 12.00
N ALA A 277 19.70 -25.95 12.56
CA ALA A 277 19.36 -26.25 13.95
C ALA A 277 19.33 -27.76 14.22
N LEU A 278 18.70 -28.52 13.32
CA LEU A 278 18.64 -29.99 13.38
C LEU A 278 20.03 -30.63 13.31
N VAL A 279 20.88 -30.17 12.38
CA VAL A 279 22.25 -30.64 12.23
C VAL A 279 23.10 -30.34 13.48
N LEU A 280 22.90 -29.17 14.08
CA LEU A 280 23.57 -28.77 15.32
C LEU A 280 22.94 -29.38 16.59
N LYS A 281 21.85 -30.14 16.44
CA LYS A 281 21.06 -30.72 17.54
C LYS A 281 20.58 -29.66 18.56
N VAL A 282 20.26 -28.47 18.07
CA VAL A 282 19.70 -27.36 18.84
C VAL A 282 18.24 -27.20 18.46
N SER A 283 17.39 -26.80 19.43
CA SER A 283 16.00 -26.48 19.11
C SER A 283 15.94 -25.38 18.04
N PRO A 284 15.25 -25.58 16.89
CA PRO A 284 15.11 -24.55 15.85
C PRO A 284 14.55 -23.23 16.35
N PHE A 285 13.77 -23.31 17.42
CA PHE A 285 13.15 -22.20 18.10
C PHE A 285 14.13 -21.07 18.48
N VAL A 286 15.36 -21.40 18.90
CA VAL A 286 16.35 -20.39 19.35
C VAL A 286 16.96 -19.58 18.20
N PHE A 287 16.70 -19.99 16.96
CA PHE A 287 17.11 -19.26 15.76
C PHE A 287 15.90 -18.64 15.06
N LEU A 288 14.85 -19.44 14.82
CA LEU A 288 13.68 -19.00 14.06
C LEU A 288 12.95 -17.84 14.74
N MET A 289 12.78 -17.86 16.07
CA MET A 289 12.10 -16.75 16.78
C MET A 289 12.86 -15.43 16.65
N PRO A 290 14.17 -15.36 16.94
CA PRO A 290 14.99 -14.20 16.61
C PRO A 290 14.93 -13.76 15.14
N GLU A 291 14.97 -14.70 14.20
CA GLU A 291 14.93 -14.38 12.77
C GLU A 291 13.61 -13.75 12.35
N ILE A 292 12.45 -14.26 12.80
CA ILE A 292 11.15 -13.66 12.53
C ILE A 292 11.11 -12.20 13.01
N VAL A 293 11.56 -11.96 14.24
CA VAL A 293 11.57 -10.60 14.79
C VAL A 293 12.53 -9.69 14.02
N ALA A 294 13.69 -10.25 13.62
CA ALA A 294 14.70 -9.54 12.85
C ALA A 294 14.26 -9.25 11.41
N SER A 295 13.48 -10.12 10.76
CA SER A 295 12.96 -9.88 9.41
C SER A 295 12.02 -8.69 9.43
N ASN A 296 11.06 -8.64 10.37
CA ASN A 296 10.13 -7.51 10.44
C ASN A 296 10.85 -6.19 10.80
N PHE A 297 11.81 -6.22 11.73
CA PHE A 297 12.61 -5.02 12.03
C PHE A 297 13.45 -4.57 10.84
N GLY A 298 14.17 -5.48 10.19
CA GLY A 298 14.97 -5.19 9.00
C GLY A 298 14.12 -4.66 7.83
N GLY A 299 12.97 -5.30 7.58
CA GLY A 299 12.02 -4.87 6.56
C GLY A 299 11.45 -3.48 6.81
N THR A 300 11.33 -3.07 8.09
CA THR A 300 10.89 -1.72 8.46
C THR A 300 11.86 -0.62 8.02
N ALA A 301 13.16 -0.92 7.84
CA ALA A 301 14.19 0.08 7.58
C ALA A 301 14.06 0.75 6.20
N THR A 302 13.44 0.08 5.22
CA THR A 302 13.39 0.53 3.83
C THR A 302 11.96 0.53 3.30
N LEU A 303 11.75 1.25 2.19
CA LEU A 303 10.46 1.34 1.53
C LEU A 303 9.92 -0.03 1.05
N ILE A 304 10.79 -0.96 0.68
CA ILE A 304 10.41 -2.23 0.00
C ILE A 304 10.33 -3.42 0.96
N GLY A 305 10.99 -3.35 2.11
CA GLY A 305 11.19 -4.53 2.95
C GLY A 305 9.93 -5.12 3.58
N ASP A 306 8.85 -4.35 3.70
CA ASP A 306 7.55 -4.80 4.20
C ASP A 306 6.42 -4.10 3.41
N PRO A 307 5.32 -4.79 3.02
CA PRO A 307 4.26 -4.15 2.27
C PRO A 307 3.60 -2.92 2.93
N PRO A 308 3.45 -2.83 4.27
CA PRO A 308 3.05 -1.59 4.95
C PRO A 308 3.90 -0.38 4.55
N ASN A 309 5.22 -0.53 4.44
CA ASN A 309 6.12 0.56 4.07
C ASN A 309 5.89 0.99 2.62
N ILE A 310 5.73 0.02 1.71
CA ILE A 310 5.42 0.30 0.30
C ILE A 310 4.13 1.13 0.21
N MET A 311 3.10 0.72 0.97
CA MET A 311 1.80 1.37 1.00
C MET A 311 1.87 2.79 1.57
N VAL A 312 2.60 2.98 2.68
CA VAL A 312 2.84 4.32 3.25
C VAL A 312 3.59 5.20 2.26
N GLY A 313 4.65 4.69 1.65
CA GLY A 313 5.45 5.47 0.72
C GLY A 313 4.73 5.85 -0.56
N SER A 314 4.00 4.92 -1.15
CA SER A 314 3.19 5.17 -2.36
C SER A 314 2.04 6.15 -2.08
N TYR A 315 1.35 6.03 -0.94
CA TYR A 315 0.26 6.93 -0.58
C TYR A 315 0.74 8.34 -0.22
N ALA A 316 1.85 8.45 0.50
CA ALA A 316 2.41 9.74 0.96
C ALA A 316 3.36 10.38 -0.06
N GLY A 317 3.73 9.69 -1.13
CA GLY A 317 4.73 10.15 -2.11
C GLY A 317 6.15 10.20 -1.54
N LEU A 318 6.48 9.33 -0.58
CA LEU A 318 7.79 9.28 0.07
C LEU A 318 8.77 8.43 -0.75
N THR A 319 10.02 8.86 -0.76
CA THR A 319 11.08 8.20 -1.50
C THR A 319 11.71 7.06 -0.70
N PHE A 320 12.34 6.09 -1.38
CA PHE A 320 13.20 5.08 -0.75
C PHE A 320 14.21 5.69 0.24
N ASN A 321 14.83 6.81 -0.13
CA ASN A 321 15.82 7.48 0.73
C ASN A 321 15.18 8.08 1.99
N ASP A 322 13.93 8.55 1.91
CA ASP A 322 13.22 9.05 3.10
C ASP A 322 13.03 7.93 4.13
N PHE A 323 12.69 6.72 3.69
CA PHE A 323 12.62 5.56 4.60
C PHE A 323 13.98 5.24 5.21
N VAL A 324 15.03 5.17 4.37
CA VAL A 324 16.38 4.84 4.84
C VAL A 324 16.85 5.86 5.89
N VAL A 325 16.70 7.15 5.62
CA VAL A 325 17.15 8.21 6.54
C VAL A 325 16.35 8.23 7.83
N ASN A 326 15.03 8.08 7.76
CA ASN A 326 14.17 8.30 8.92
C ASN A 326 13.91 7.03 9.76
N LEU A 327 13.96 5.82 9.17
CA LEU A 327 13.65 4.57 9.87
C LEU A 327 14.89 3.72 10.19
N THR A 328 15.91 3.71 9.34
CA THR A 328 17.11 2.87 9.57
C THR A 328 17.81 3.16 10.90
N PRO A 329 18.01 4.42 11.35
CA PRO A 329 18.70 4.69 12.61
C PRO A 329 18.02 4.04 13.82
N VAL A 330 16.70 4.15 13.92
CA VAL A 330 15.94 3.55 15.03
C VAL A 330 15.90 2.02 14.90
N VAL A 331 15.78 1.48 13.69
CA VAL A 331 15.85 0.03 13.43
C VAL A 331 17.20 -0.55 13.87
N ILE A 332 18.33 0.11 13.59
CA ILE A 332 19.66 -0.37 14.02
C ILE A 332 19.73 -0.47 15.55
N VAL A 333 19.25 0.56 16.27
CA VAL A 333 19.24 0.55 17.74
C VAL A 333 18.38 -0.61 18.27
N ILE A 334 17.21 -0.82 17.68
CA ILE A 334 16.29 -1.89 18.07
C ILE A 334 16.88 -3.27 17.74
N MET A 335 17.54 -3.44 16.59
CA MET A 335 18.22 -4.68 16.20
C MET A 335 19.35 -5.03 17.19
N VAL A 336 20.14 -4.05 17.63
CA VAL A 336 21.17 -4.27 18.65
C VAL A 336 20.53 -4.73 19.96
N LEU A 337 19.46 -4.07 20.39
CA LEU A 337 18.74 -4.44 21.61
C LEU A 337 18.07 -5.81 21.50
N GLN A 338 17.54 -6.18 20.34
CA GLN A 338 17.00 -7.51 20.07
C GLN A 338 18.07 -8.59 20.21
N ILE A 339 19.26 -8.40 19.63
CA ILE A 339 20.38 -9.35 19.76
C ILE A 339 20.79 -9.50 21.24
N LEU A 340 20.85 -8.40 21.99
CA LEU A 340 21.13 -8.43 23.43
C LEU A 340 20.01 -9.13 24.21
N TYR A 341 18.75 -8.84 23.90
CA TYR A 341 17.58 -9.49 24.50
C TYR A 341 17.61 -11.02 24.27
N ASN A 342 17.90 -11.46 23.05
CA ASN A 342 18.04 -12.88 22.72
C ASN A 342 19.15 -13.55 23.53
N LYS A 343 20.27 -12.84 23.78
CA LYS A 343 21.34 -13.34 24.65
C LYS A 343 20.84 -13.64 26.07
N PHE A 344 20.01 -12.76 26.63
CA PHE A 344 19.46 -12.94 27.96
C PHE A 344 18.38 -14.03 28.00
N LEU A 345 17.53 -14.09 26.98
CA LEU A 345 16.42 -15.04 26.89
C LEU A 345 16.91 -16.48 26.67
N TYR A 346 17.84 -16.68 25.73
CA TYR A 346 18.32 -18.00 25.32
C TYR A 346 19.74 -18.32 25.78
N GLY A 347 20.32 -17.51 26.67
CA GLY A 347 21.73 -17.65 27.07
C GLY A 347 22.07 -19.03 27.64
N LYS A 348 21.11 -19.70 28.30
CA LYS A 348 21.29 -21.05 28.83
C LYS A 348 21.33 -22.09 27.71
N GLU A 349 20.42 -21.99 26.75
CA GLU A 349 20.32 -22.84 25.57
C GLU A 349 21.56 -22.68 24.68
N TYR A 350 21.99 -21.44 24.43
CA TYR A 350 23.21 -21.13 23.69
C TYR A 350 24.47 -21.67 24.35
N SER A 351 24.53 -21.68 25.68
CA SER A 351 25.68 -22.20 26.44
C SER A 351 25.71 -23.73 26.51
N ARG A 352 24.53 -24.37 26.50
CA ARG A 352 24.38 -25.84 26.49
C ARG A 352 24.70 -26.44 25.15
N ALA A 353 24.37 -25.74 24.06
CA ALA A 353 24.65 -26.19 22.72
C ALA A 353 26.15 -26.02 22.40
N ARG A 354 26.87 -27.14 22.33
CA ARG A 354 28.28 -27.20 21.91
C ARG A 354 28.38 -28.00 20.63
N VAL A 355 28.99 -27.39 19.61
CA VAL A 355 29.42 -28.12 18.42
C VAL A 355 30.75 -28.77 18.77
N GLU A 356 30.75 -30.09 18.97
CA GLU A 356 31.94 -30.86 19.40
C GLU A 356 33.05 -30.82 18.33
N ASP A 357 32.68 -30.81 17.05
CA ASP A 357 33.62 -30.81 15.92
C ASP A 357 33.24 -29.73 14.89
N VAL A 358 33.65 -28.50 15.18
CA VAL A 358 33.41 -27.34 14.29
C VAL A 358 34.04 -27.53 12.91
N PRO A 359 35.29 -28.01 12.77
CA PRO A 359 35.89 -28.24 11.45
C PRO A 359 35.11 -29.21 10.57
N ASN A 360 34.71 -30.38 11.09
CA ASN A 360 33.95 -31.35 10.31
C ASN A 360 32.55 -30.85 9.99
N MET A 361 31.89 -30.17 10.94
CA MET A 361 30.60 -29.55 10.68
C MET A 361 30.68 -28.49 9.58
N MET A 362 31.71 -27.64 9.61
CA MET A 362 31.93 -26.63 8.59
C MET A 362 32.19 -27.26 7.22
N ALA A 363 32.95 -28.35 7.14
CA ALA A 363 33.18 -29.09 5.91
C ALA A 363 31.87 -29.69 5.36
N PHE A 364 31.07 -30.32 6.23
CA PHE A 364 29.76 -30.87 5.89
C PHE A 364 28.81 -29.80 5.33
N LEU A 365 28.69 -28.66 6.02
CA LEU A 365 27.82 -27.56 5.58
C LEU A 365 28.31 -26.94 4.27
N LYS A 366 29.63 -26.86 4.05
CA LYS A 366 30.21 -26.37 2.79
C LYS A 366 29.85 -27.26 1.61
N GLU A 367 29.91 -28.57 1.80
CA GLU A 367 29.56 -29.55 0.77
C GLU A 367 28.06 -29.59 0.50
N LYS A 368 27.26 -29.45 1.55
CA LYS A 368 25.80 -29.51 1.48
C LYS A 368 25.16 -28.24 0.92
N TYR A 369 25.74 -27.07 1.18
CA TYR A 369 25.21 -25.77 0.76
C TYR A 369 26.13 -25.01 -0.22
N PRO A 370 26.43 -25.60 -1.40
CA PRO A 370 27.18 -24.90 -2.43
C PRO A 370 26.28 -23.88 -3.14
N ILE A 371 26.92 -22.90 -3.79
CA ILE A 371 26.25 -22.13 -4.84
C ILE A 371 25.94 -23.09 -5.99
N THR A 372 24.65 -23.29 -6.26
CA THR A 372 24.15 -24.23 -7.27
C THR A 372 24.34 -23.69 -8.67
N ASP A 373 24.05 -22.41 -8.88
CA ASP A 373 24.24 -21.73 -10.16
C ASP A 373 24.93 -20.37 -9.97
N SER A 374 26.22 -20.34 -10.30
CA SER A 374 27.04 -19.13 -10.19
C SER A 374 26.68 -18.07 -11.21
N ARG A 375 26.14 -18.45 -12.38
CA ARG A 375 25.71 -17.49 -13.38
C ARG A 375 24.45 -16.77 -12.91
N VAL A 376 23.46 -17.50 -12.40
CA VAL A 376 22.24 -16.92 -11.81
C VAL A 376 22.61 -16.02 -10.64
N LEU A 377 23.57 -16.41 -9.80
CA LEU A 377 24.05 -15.55 -8.71
C LEU A 377 24.62 -14.23 -9.22
N VAL A 378 25.57 -14.26 -10.17
CA VAL A 378 26.25 -13.05 -10.63
C VAL A 378 25.29 -12.16 -11.42
N VAL A 379 24.53 -12.74 -12.36
CA VAL A 379 23.55 -11.99 -13.17
C VAL A 379 22.44 -11.44 -12.27
N GLY A 380 21.83 -12.31 -11.45
CA GLY A 380 20.75 -11.92 -10.54
C GLY A 380 21.19 -10.90 -9.51
N GLY A 381 22.36 -11.08 -8.90
CA GLY A 381 22.95 -10.10 -7.97
C GLY A 381 23.26 -8.75 -8.64
N THR A 382 23.74 -8.77 -9.89
CA THR A 382 23.98 -7.53 -10.66
C THR A 382 22.67 -6.81 -10.99
N VAL A 383 21.64 -7.56 -11.41
CA VAL A 383 20.31 -6.99 -11.68
C VAL A 383 19.70 -6.43 -10.39
N LEU A 384 19.74 -7.17 -9.28
CA LEU A 384 19.26 -6.70 -7.98
C LEU A 384 19.99 -5.43 -7.53
N ALA A 385 21.32 -5.38 -7.66
CA ALA A 385 22.08 -4.17 -7.34
C ALA A 385 21.68 -2.97 -8.23
N GLY A 386 21.42 -3.21 -9.52
CA GLY A 386 20.90 -2.20 -10.44
C GLY A 386 19.49 -1.72 -10.05
N VAL A 387 18.61 -2.62 -9.63
CA VAL A 387 17.26 -2.29 -9.14
C VAL A 387 17.34 -1.47 -7.84
N VAL A 388 18.21 -1.85 -6.90
CA VAL A 388 18.44 -1.08 -5.66
C VAL A 388 18.99 0.32 -5.99
N LEU A 389 19.90 0.44 -6.96
CA LEU A 389 20.38 1.73 -7.43
C LEU A 389 19.23 2.58 -8.02
N LEU A 390 18.35 1.97 -8.83
CA LEU A 390 17.17 2.66 -9.35
C LEU A 390 16.20 3.06 -8.24
N PHE A 391 16.04 2.26 -7.19
CA PHE A 391 15.26 2.65 -6.00
C PHE A 391 15.89 3.84 -5.28
N ILE A 392 17.21 3.96 -5.21
CA ILE A 392 17.86 5.14 -4.63
C ILE A 392 17.64 6.38 -5.51
N LEU A 393 17.63 6.21 -6.83
CA LEU A 393 17.52 7.30 -7.81
C LEU A 393 16.09 7.63 -8.25
N HIS A 394 15.07 6.86 -7.82
CA HIS A 394 13.70 6.98 -8.34
C HIS A 394 13.09 8.37 -8.15
N GLY A 395 13.35 9.03 -7.00
CA GLY A 395 12.91 10.39 -6.73
C GLY A 395 13.53 11.42 -7.67
N PHE A 396 14.79 11.22 -8.07
CA PHE A 396 15.45 12.06 -9.06
C PHE A 396 14.81 11.91 -10.46
N PHE A 397 14.43 10.69 -10.84
CA PHE A 397 13.79 10.40 -12.12
C PHE A 397 12.28 10.63 -12.14
N HIS A 398 11.67 10.93 -10.99
CA HIS A 398 10.21 11.04 -10.83
C HIS A 398 9.50 9.77 -11.33
N MET A 399 10.11 8.63 -10.99
CA MET A 399 9.70 7.31 -11.43
C MET A 399 9.17 6.53 -10.24
N GLU A 400 8.11 5.77 -10.44
CA GLU A 400 7.62 4.85 -9.43
C GLU A 400 8.58 3.67 -9.20
N VAL A 401 8.73 3.25 -7.95
CA VAL A 401 9.59 2.11 -7.58
C VAL A 401 9.19 0.81 -8.28
N SER A 402 7.90 0.58 -8.50
CA SER A 402 7.41 -0.57 -9.27
C SER A 402 8.00 -0.67 -10.68
N VAL A 403 8.30 0.45 -11.34
CA VAL A 403 8.89 0.46 -12.69
C VAL A 403 10.30 -0.14 -12.65
N ALA A 404 11.11 0.23 -11.65
CA ALA A 404 12.43 -0.34 -11.46
C ALA A 404 12.37 -1.85 -11.20
N ALA A 405 11.44 -2.28 -10.35
CA ALA A 405 11.27 -3.70 -10.01
C ALA A 405 10.78 -4.53 -11.20
N LEU A 406 9.79 -4.06 -11.96
CA LEU A 406 9.31 -4.75 -13.16
C LEU A 406 10.38 -4.83 -14.25
N PHE A 407 11.16 -3.76 -14.45
CA PHE A 407 12.27 -3.78 -15.39
C PHE A 407 13.34 -4.79 -14.96
N GLY A 408 13.70 -4.81 -13.68
CA GLY A 408 14.60 -5.80 -13.10
C GLY A 408 14.10 -7.24 -13.25
N ALA A 409 12.82 -7.47 -12.98
CA ALA A 409 12.16 -8.77 -13.13
C ALA A 409 12.18 -9.26 -14.58
N ALA A 410 11.89 -8.39 -15.55
CA ALA A 410 11.99 -8.73 -16.96
C ALA A 410 13.45 -9.05 -17.36
N LEU A 411 14.41 -8.26 -16.86
CA LEU A 411 15.82 -8.39 -17.19
C LEU A 411 16.44 -9.67 -16.59
N ILE A 412 16.13 -10.00 -15.34
CA ILE A 412 16.67 -11.21 -14.69
C ILE A 412 16.14 -12.49 -15.35
N VAL A 413 14.87 -12.51 -15.76
CA VAL A 413 14.27 -13.63 -16.50
C VAL A 413 14.93 -13.77 -17.88
N LEU A 414 15.10 -12.65 -18.60
CA LEU A 414 15.73 -12.63 -19.93
C LEU A 414 17.20 -13.10 -19.89
N LEU A 415 18.01 -12.55 -18.98
CA LEU A 415 19.46 -12.82 -18.93
C LEU A 415 19.80 -14.23 -18.45
N ASN A 416 18.96 -14.79 -17.57
CA ASN A 416 19.10 -16.18 -17.10
C ASN A 416 18.37 -17.18 -18.00
N LYS A 417 17.61 -16.71 -19.01
CA LYS A 417 16.75 -17.55 -19.86
C LYS A 417 15.82 -18.43 -19.01
N ALA A 418 15.31 -17.87 -17.92
CA ALA A 418 14.35 -18.57 -17.07
C ALA A 418 13.05 -18.79 -17.84
N ASP A 419 12.38 -19.92 -17.58
CA ASP A 419 11.07 -20.18 -18.15
C ASP A 419 10.06 -19.20 -17.56
N VAL A 420 9.49 -18.35 -18.42
CA VAL A 420 8.56 -17.30 -17.99
C VAL A 420 7.31 -17.92 -17.35
N ILE A 421 6.79 -19.02 -17.90
CA ILE A 421 5.58 -19.67 -17.39
C ILE A 421 5.90 -20.24 -16.01
N GLU A 422 7.03 -20.93 -15.86
CA GLU A 422 7.43 -21.48 -14.57
C GLU A 422 7.60 -20.38 -13.50
N VAL A 423 8.25 -19.27 -13.86
CA VAL A 423 8.42 -18.13 -12.96
C VAL A 423 7.07 -17.52 -12.56
N LEU A 424 6.19 -17.27 -13.53
CA LEU A 424 4.87 -16.69 -13.26
C LEU A 424 3.98 -17.62 -12.43
N GLU A 425 4.08 -18.94 -12.61
CA GLU A 425 3.24 -19.92 -11.89
C GLU A 425 3.77 -20.25 -10.50
N LYS A 426 5.10 -20.39 -10.33
CA LYS A 426 5.69 -20.92 -9.09
C LYS A 426 6.29 -19.85 -8.17
N GLU A 427 6.73 -18.73 -8.73
CA GLU A 427 7.47 -17.71 -7.97
C GLU A 427 6.57 -16.55 -7.52
N ILE A 428 5.49 -16.28 -8.25
CA ILE A 428 4.53 -15.24 -7.88
C ILE A 428 3.52 -15.79 -6.87
N GLU A 429 3.42 -15.12 -5.73
CA GLU A 429 2.34 -15.35 -4.78
C GLU A 429 1.04 -14.67 -5.23
N TRP A 430 0.37 -15.25 -6.23
CA TRP A 430 -0.92 -14.76 -6.71
C TRP A 430 -1.95 -14.51 -5.60
N PRO A 431 -2.08 -15.37 -4.55
CA PRO A 431 -3.00 -15.10 -3.45
C PRO A 431 -2.69 -13.79 -2.71
N SER A 432 -1.41 -13.45 -2.54
CA SER A 432 -0.97 -12.21 -1.90
C SER A 432 -1.33 -11.01 -2.78
N LEU A 433 -1.03 -11.04 -4.09
CA LEU A 433 -1.38 -9.94 -5.01
C LEU A 433 -2.89 -9.70 -5.13
N VAL A 434 -3.69 -10.76 -5.27
CA VAL A 434 -5.16 -10.67 -5.31
C VAL A 434 -5.70 -10.12 -4.00
N PHE A 435 -5.10 -10.51 -2.88
CA PHE A 435 -5.47 -9.99 -1.57
C PHE A 435 -5.28 -8.47 -1.48
N PHE A 436 -4.13 -7.92 -1.91
CA PHE A 436 -3.91 -6.47 -1.93
C PHE A 436 -4.93 -5.74 -2.81
N ILE A 437 -5.17 -6.23 -4.03
CA ILE A 437 -6.13 -5.65 -4.97
C ILE A 437 -7.52 -5.56 -4.32
N MET A 438 -8.00 -6.67 -3.75
CA MET A 438 -9.34 -6.73 -3.15
C MET A 438 -9.42 -5.94 -1.84
N LEU A 439 -8.35 -5.95 -1.03
CA LEU A 439 -8.27 -5.17 0.19
C LEU A 439 -8.34 -3.67 -0.08
N PHE A 440 -7.65 -3.16 -1.11
CA PHE A 440 -7.73 -1.76 -1.50
C PHE A 440 -9.15 -1.35 -1.91
N ILE A 441 -9.90 -2.24 -2.56
CA ILE A 441 -11.31 -1.99 -2.89
C ILE A 441 -12.15 -1.92 -1.62
N VAL A 442 -11.97 -2.84 -0.66
CA VAL A 442 -12.68 -2.83 0.62
C VAL A 442 -12.39 -1.55 1.42
N VAL A 443 -11.11 -1.18 1.51
CA VAL A 443 -10.66 0.04 2.19
C VAL A 443 -11.17 1.29 1.47
N GLY A 444 -11.12 1.31 0.14
CA GLY A 444 -11.66 2.39 -0.69
C GLY A 444 -13.17 2.58 -0.50
N GLY A 445 -13.93 1.50 -0.30
CA GLY A 445 -15.36 1.58 0.04
C GLY A 445 -15.60 2.18 1.43
N ALA A 446 -14.77 1.83 2.42
CA ALA A 446 -14.83 2.41 3.76
C ALA A 446 -14.43 3.90 3.77
N GLU A 447 -13.44 4.28 2.97
CA GLU A 447 -13.02 5.67 2.77
C GLU A 447 -14.13 6.49 2.10
N GLN A 448 -14.69 5.99 1.00
CA GLN A 448 -15.71 6.71 0.21
C GLN A 448 -16.97 6.97 1.01
N THR A 449 -17.36 6.04 1.89
CA THR A 449 -18.53 6.18 2.76
C THR A 449 -18.29 7.06 3.98
N GLY A 450 -17.03 7.40 4.30
CA GLY A 450 -16.66 8.27 5.42
C GLY A 450 -16.42 7.56 6.75
N ILE A 451 -16.28 6.23 6.74
CA ILE A 451 -15.94 5.45 7.96
C ILE A 451 -14.59 5.89 8.49
N LEU A 452 -13.59 5.97 7.60
CA LEU A 452 -12.23 6.34 7.99
C LEU A 452 -12.16 7.80 8.48
N GLN A 453 -12.97 8.69 7.89
CA GLN A 453 -13.07 10.08 8.36
C GLN A 453 -13.61 10.15 9.80
N ALA A 454 -14.63 9.35 10.15
CA ALA A 454 -15.17 9.33 11.50
C ALA A 454 -14.11 8.89 12.55
N VAL A 455 -13.24 7.94 12.18
CA VAL A 455 -12.11 7.53 13.03
C VAL A 455 -11.08 8.65 13.15
N ALA A 456 -10.74 9.30 12.04
CA ALA A 456 -9.79 10.41 12.04
C ALA A 456 -10.27 11.60 12.89
N ASP A 457 -11.55 11.97 12.78
CA ASP A 457 -12.18 13.01 13.59
C ASP A 457 -12.17 12.63 15.08
N TRP A 458 -12.39 11.35 15.41
CA TRP A 458 -12.27 10.87 16.79
C TRP A 458 -10.84 11.02 17.33
N ILE A 459 -9.82 10.66 16.55
CA ILE A 459 -8.40 10.85 16.94
C ILE A 459 -8.07 12.33 17.10
N LEU A 460 -8.58 13.20 16.21
CA LEU A 460 -8.38 14.64 16.30
C LEU A 460 -9.01 15.21 17.58
N ASN A 461 -10.22 14.78 17.91
CA ASN A 461 -10.92 15.18 19.14
C ASN A 461 -10.20 14.68 20.40
N VAL A 462 -9.63 13.47 20.39
CA VAL A 462 -8.87 12.94 21.54
C VAL A 462 -7.52 13.66 21.66
N SER A 463 -6.84 13.92 20.54
CA SER A 463 -5.55 14.60 20.55
C SER A 463 -5.65 16.09 20.83
N GLN A 464 -6.84 16.70 20.67
CA GLN A 464 -7.06 18.16 20.79
C GLN A 464 -6.10 18.96 19.88
N GLY A 465 -5.69 18.38 18.75
CA GLY A 465 -4.70 18.97 17.84
C GLY A 465 -3.26 18.94 18.36
N ASN A 466 -2.97 18.22 19.45
CA ASN A 466 -1.62 18.06 19.96
C ASN A 466 -0.84 16.99 19.18
N LEU A 467 0.27 17.40 18.55
CA LEU A 467 1.12 16.53 17.73
C LEU A 467 1.68 15.33 18.50
N VAL A 468 2.15 15.53 19.73
CA VAL A 468 2.72 14.46 20.58
C VAL A 468 1.68 13.39 20.84
N ILE A 469 0.45 13.79 21.20
CA ILE A 469 -0.64 12.83 21.44
C ILE A 469 -0.99 12.10 20.14
N ALA A 470 -1.04 12.79 19.01
CA ALA A 470 -1.31 12.16 17.72
C ALA A 470 -0.23 11.15 17.32
N ILE A 471 1.05 11.47 17.48
CA ILE A 471 2.18 10.54 17.25
C ILE A 471 2.00 9.29 18.10
N LEU A 472 1.75 9.45 19.40
CA LEU A 472 1.59 8.33 20.32
C LEU A 472 0.35 7.49 20.00
N ILE A 473 -0.78 8.11 19.65
CA ILE A 473 -1.99 7.39 19.25
C ILE A 473 -1.70 6.57 17.99
N ILE A 474 -1.16 7.19 16.93
CA ILE A 474 -0.89 6.47 15.69
C ILE A 474 0.08 5.32 15.92
N LEU A 475 1.20 5.56 16.61
CA LEU A 475 2.21 4.54 16.87
C LEU A 475 1.67 3.37 17.71
N TRP A 476 1.00 3.65 18.83
CA TRP A 476 0.56 2.61 19.76
C TRP A 476 -0.71 1.90 19.30
N VAL A 477 -1.66 2.60 18.69
CA VAL A 477 -2.82 1.96 18.07
C VAL A 477 -2.35 1.07 16.94
N ALA A 478 -1.40 1.53 16.10
CA ALA A 478 -0.81 0.70 15.07
C ALA A 478 -0.07 -0.50 15.65
N GLY A 479 0.75 -0.30 16.67
CA GLY A 479 1.46 -1.37 17.38
C GLY A 479 0.53 -2.46 17.92
N ILE A 480 -0.52 -2.07 18.63
CA ILE A 480 -1.43 -3.00 19.30
C ILE A 480 -2.36 -3.67 18.28
N ALA A 481 -2.94 -2.90 17.37
CA ALA A 481 -3.87 -3.44 16.38
C ALA A 481 -3.15 -4.38 15.40
N SER A 482 -1.94 -4.04 14.97
CA SER A 482 -1.09 -4.89 14.11
C SER A 482 -0.62 -6.17 14.83
N ALA A 483 -0.62 -6.20 16.16
CA ALA A 483 -0.37 -7.44 16.90
C ALA A 483 -1.58 -8.38 16.89
N ILE A 484 -2.78 -7.91 16.52
CA ILE A 484 -4.03 -8.69 16.54
C ILE A 484 -4.50 -8.98 15.11
N VAL A 485 -4.28 -8.03 14.21
CA VAL A 485 -4.64 -8.08 12.80
C VAL A 485 -3.35 -8.00 11.99
N ASP A 486 -3.26 -8.75 10.90
CA ASP A 486 -2.15 -8.65 9.94
C ASP A 486 -1.80 -7.17 9.63
N ASN A 487 -0.51 -6.84 9.68
CA ASN A 487 0.04 -5.51 9.48
C ASN A 487 -0.40 -4.86 8.15
N ILE A 488 -0.74 -5.66 7.13
CA ILE A 488 -1.16 -5.20 5.80
C ILE A 488 -2.55 -4.54 5.81
N PRO A 489 -3.66 -5.25 6.13
CA PRO A 489 -4.98 -4.66 6.30
C PRO A 489 -4.96 -3.41 7.18
N PHE A 490 -4.35 -3.54 8.34
CA PHE A 490 -4.33 -2.45 9.31
C PHE A 490 -3.72 -1.18 8.71
N THR A 491 -2.55 -1.30 8.07
CA THR A 491 -1.88 -0.15 7.44
C THR A 491 -2.77 0.49 6.38
N ALA A 492 -3.39 -0.31 5.50
CA ALA A 492 -4.27 0.19 4.44
C ALA A 492 -5.35 1.14 4.96
N THR A 493 -5.93 0.83 6.12
CA THR A 493 -7.00 1.61 6.74
C THR A 493 -6.52 2.88 7.41
N MET A 494 -5.29 2.85 7.91
CA MET A 494 -4.68 3.99 8.57
C MET A 494 -4.11 5.00 7.58
N LEU A 495 -3.84 4.65 6.31
CA LEU A 495 -3.30 5.61 5.34
C LEU A 495 -4.17 6.87 5.20
N PRO A 496 -5.50 6.77 4.95
CA PRO A 496 -6.32 7.96 4.79
C PRO A 496 -6.47 8.73 6.11
N ILE A 497 -6.45 8.02 7.26
CA ILE A 497 -6.51 8.60 8.60
C ILE A 497 -5.25 9.42 8.88
N ALA A 498 -4.07 8.84 8.65
CA ALA A 498 -2.78 9.51 8.80
C ALA A 498 -2.66 10.69 7.84
N ALA A 499 -3.13 10.57 6.60
CA ALA A 499 -3.15 11.64 5.62
C ALA A 499 -3.98 12.84 6.10
N PHE A 500 -5.18 12.58 6.62
CA PHE A 500 -6.06 13.61 7.16
C PHE A 500 -5.40 14.31 8.35
N LEU A 501 -4.92 13.55 9.34
CA LEU A 501 -4.29 14.11 10.53
C LEU A 501 -3.02 14.90 10.20
N THR A 502 -2.24 14.46 9.20
CA THR A 502 -1.04 15.16 8.74
C THR A 502 -1.35 16.55 8.18
N LYS A 503 -2.49 16.71 7.51
CA LYS A 503 -2.94 18.01 6.98
C LYS A 503 -3.60 18.91 8.02
N THR A 504 -4.21 18.32 9.04
CA THR A 504 -5.04 19.05 10.02
C THR A 504 -4.29 19.42 11.30
N ILE A 505 -3.34 18.60 11.74
CA ILE A 505 -2.61 18.83 13.01
C ILE A 505 -1.39 19.73 12.75
N PRO A 506 -1.29 20.88 13.45
CA PRO A 506 -0.12 21.75 13.33
C PRO A 506 1.18 21.01 13.66
N GLY A 507 2.19 21.17 12.81
CA GLY A 507 3.51 20.53 12.97
C GLY A 507 3.60 19.10 12.42
N ALA A 508 2.48 18.47 12.04
CA ALA A 508 2.50 17.16 11.41
C ALA A 508 3.03 17.18 9.95
N GLU A 509 3.20 18.38 9.37
CA GLU A 509 3.77 18.61 8.03
C GLU A 509 5.17 18.00 7.85
N SER A 510 5.88 17.72 8.95
CA SER A 510 7.16 17.00 8.95
C SER A 510 7.07 15.56 8.45
N GLY A 511 5.85 15.02 8.30
CA GLY A 511 5.59 13.65 7.90
C GLY A 511 5.74 12.64 9.05
N VAL A 512 5.93 13.10 10.29
CA VAL A 512 6.15 12.24 11.47
C VAL A 512 5.07 11.17 11.68
N LEU A 513 3.81 11.46 11.31
CA LEU A 513 2.71 10.50 11.44
C LEU A 513 2.85 9.30 10.48
N TRP A 514 3.52 9.47 9.34
CA TRP A 514 3.84 8.36 8.43
C TRP A 514 4.87 7.43 9.05
N TRP A 515 5.90 7.97 9.71
CA TRP A 515 6.90 7.19 10.43
C TRP A 515 6.31 6.50 11.67
N ALA A 516 5.41 7.18 12.38
CA ALA A 516 4.65 6.59 13.49
C ALA A 516 3.83 5.38 13.02
N LEU A 517 3.14 5.52 11.88
CA LEU A 517 2.36 4.43 11.28
C LEU A 517 3.25 3.27 10.83
N ALA A 518 4.33 3.56 10.09
CA ALA A 518 5.27 2.55 9.61
C ALA A 518 5.92 1.76 10.77
N LEU A 519 6.48 2.46 11.76
CA LEU A 519 7.10 1.81 12.93
C LEU A 519 6.06 1.04 13.75
N GLY A 520 4.88 1.62 13.96
CA GLY A 520 3.81 0.98 14.73
C GLY A 520 3.29 -0.28 14.06
N ALA A 521 2.95 -0.21 12.77
CA ALA A 521 2.43 -1.35 12.03
C ALA A 521 3.46 -2.49 11.93
N CYS A 522 4.70 -2.18 11.53
CA CYS A 522 5.71 -3.21 11.31
C CYS A 522 6.24 -3.82 12.63
N PHE A 523 6.47 -3.00 13.67
CA PHE A 523 6.93 -3.53 14.96
C PHE A 523 5.80 -4.19 15.75
N GLY A 524 4.58 -3.69 15.63
CA GLY A 524 3.37 -4.31 16.19
C GLY A 524 3.14 -5.72 15.66
N GLY A 525 3.40 -5.94 14.36
CA GLY A 525 3.28 -7.25 13.72
C GLY A 525 4.15 -8.33 14.35
N ASN A 526 5.22 -7.98 15.06
CA ASN A 526 6.02 -8.93 15.83
C ASN A 526 5.34 -9.44 17.10
N GLY A 527 4.31 -8.77 17.60
CA GLY A 527 3.73 -9.07 18.92
C GLY A 527 3.11 -10.45 19.03
N THR A 528 2.55 -10.98 17.93
CA THR A 528 1.89 -12.31 17.90
C THR A 528 2.20 -13.07 16.61
N ILE A 529 1.82 -14.36 16.57
CA ILE A 529 1.99 -15.20 15.37
C ILE A 529 1.18 -14.65 14.18
N ILE A 530 0.00 -14.10 14.42
CA ILE A 530 -0.92 -13.64 13.36
C ILE A 530 -0.67 -12.18 12.94
N GLY A 531 0.15 -11.44 13.68
CA GLY A 531 0.37 -10.01 13.43
C GLY A 531 1.14 -9.71 12.15
N ALA A 532 1.93 -10.65 11.65
CA ALA A 532 2.61 -10.52 10.37
C ALA A 532 2.65 -11.84 9.61
N SER A 533 2.58 -11.72 8.28
CA SER A 533 2.61 -12.85 7.34
C SER A 533 3.84 -13.73 7.51
N ALA A 534 5.01 -13.11 7.71
CA ALA A 534 6.28 -13.80 7.89
C ALA A 534 6.24 -14.75 9.11
N ASN A 535 5.56 -14.32 10.19
CA ASN A 535 5.45 -15.10 11.43
C ASN A 535 4.61 -16.36 11.18
N VAL A 536 3.44 -16.22 10.54
CA VAL A 536 2.56 -17.36 10.19
C VAL A 536 3.27 -18.35 9.27
N VAL A 537 3.99 -17.85 8.27
CA VAL A 537 4.73 -18.69 7.31
C VAL A 537 5.86 -19.46 8.01
N THR A 538 6.70 -18.80 8.80
CA THR A 538 7.80 -19.47 9.50
C THR A 538 7.29 -20.50 10.50
N THR A 539 6.28 -20.14 11.30
CA THR A 539 5.69 -21.07 12.26
C THR A 539 5.01 -22.26 11.57
N GLY A 540 4.36 -22.05 10.42
CA GLY A 540 3.78 -23.11 9.60
C GLY A 540 4.82 -24.05 8.99
N ILE A 541 5.95 -23.53 8.50
CA ILE A 541 7.08 -24.37 8.02
C ILE A 541 7.67 -25.18 9.18
N ALA A 542 7.88 -24.55 10.33
CA ALA A 542 8.42 -25.22 11.51
C ALA A 542 7.48 -26.33 12.02
N GLU A 543 6.16 -26.08 12.03
CA GLU A 543 5.15 -27.08 12.43
C GLU A 543 5.13 -28.27 11.47
N ARG A 544 5.21 -28.04 10.14
CA ARG A 544 5.31 -29.12 9.14
C ARG A 544 6.57 -29.98 9.33
N ALA A 545 7.65 -29.40 9.85
CA ALA A 545 8.88 -30.10 10.21
C ALA A 545 8.83 -30.76 11.61
N GLY A 546 7.67 -30.74 12.30
CA GLY A 546 7.50 -31.34 13.62
C GLY A 546 7.89 -30.43 14.80
N HIS A 547 8.20 -29.16 14.55
CA HIS A 547 8.61 -28.17 15.55
C HIS A 547 7.53 -27.10 15.73
N LYS A 548 6.41 -27.48 16.34
CA LYS A 548 5.29 -26.57 16.60
C LYS A 548 5.68 -25.44 17.56
N ILE A 549 5.39 -24.20 17.17
CA ILE A 549 5.51 -23.01 18.02
C ILE A 549 4.11 -22.64 18.50
N SER A 550 3.86 -22.67 19.81
CA SER A 550 2.55 -22.29 20.34
C SER A 550 2.39 -20.77 20.34
N PHE A 551 1.15 -20.28 20.24
CA PHE A 551 0.83 -18.86 20.34
C PHE A 551 1.38 -18.23 21.62
N TYR A 552 1.23 -18.93 22.75
CA TYR A 552 1.72 -18.44 24.04
C TYR A 552 3.24 -18.36 24.09
N ASP A 553 3.96 -19.38 23.59
CA ASP A 553 5.42 -19.39 23.57
C ASP A 553 5.98 -18.27 22.69
N TYR A 554 5.33 -18.02 21.54
CA TYR A 554 5.66 -16.91 20.67
C TYR A 554 5.44 -15.57 21.37
N PHE A 555 4.22 -15.33 21.87
CA PHE A 555 3.85 -14.05 22.50
C PHE A 555 4.72 -13.73 23.71
N LYS A 556 5.03 -14.73 24.54
CA LYS A 556 5.89 -14.56 25.72
C LYS A 556 7.28 -14.02 25.37
N GLN A 557 7.73 -14.22 24.14
CA GLN A 557 9.10 -13.91 23.72
C GLN A 557 9.16 -12.71 22.80
N ALA A 558 8.27 -12.64 21.81
CA ALA A 558 8.19 -11.54 20.87
C ALA A 558 7.44 -10.33 21.46
N GLY A 559 6.41 -10.54 22.27
CA GLY A 559 5.62 -9.47 22.90
C GLY A 559 6.45 -8.46 23.70
N PRO A 560 7.35 -8.88 24.62
CA PRO A 560 8.20 -7.94 25.35
C PRO A 560 9.10 -7.09 24.46
N ILE A 561 9.75 -7.69 23.45
CA ILE A 561 10.62 -6.94 22.55
C ILE A 561 9.81 -6.00 21.64
N THR A 562 8.59 -6.36 21.25
CA THR A 562 7.64 -5.48 20.54
C THR A 562 7.29 -4.24 21.37
N ILE A 563 6.98 -4.40 22.67
CA ILE A 563 6.68 -3.27 23.56
C ILE A 563 7.90 -2.37 23.69
N VAL A 564 9.09 -2.96 23.87
CA VAL A 564 10.35 -2.20 23.96
C VAL A 564 10.61 -1.43 22.66
N SER A 565 10.39 -2.04 21.49
CA SER A 565 10.55 -1.34 20.21
C SER A 565 9.56 -0.19 20.05
N LEU A 566 8.31 -0.32 20.49
CA LEU A 566 7.32 0.78 20.44
C LEU A 566 7.69 1.93 21.39
N ILE A 567 8.23 1.63 22.57
CA ILE A 567 8.73 2.65 23.51
C ILE A 567 9.90 3.41 22.89
N LEU A 568 10.85 2.69 22.28
CA LEU A 568 12.01 3.32 21.63
C LEU A 568 11.62 4.14 20.41
N SER A 569 10.66 3.65 19.60
CA SER A 569 10.08 4.43 18.52
C SER A 569 9.37 5.68 19.04
N SER A 570 8.66 5.59 20.17
CA SER A 570 8.04 6.76 20.81
C SER A 570 9.10 7.80 21.17
N ALA A 571 10.17 7.38 21.86
CA ALA A 571 11.25 8.27 22.24
C ALA A 571 11.97 8.86 21.01
N TYR A 572 12.23 8.04 19.99
CA TYR A 572 12.86 8.48 18.76
C TYR A 572 12.02 9.56 18.05
N LEU A 573 10.74 9.28 17.80
CA LEU A 573 9.87 10.23 17.10
C LEU A 573 9.74 11.55 17.86
N LEU A 574 9.63 11.52 19.19
CA LEU A 574 9.50 12.73 20.01
C LEU A 574 10.80 13.53 20.20
N LEU A 575 11.96 12.93 19.94
CA LEU A 575 13.25 13.59 20.05
C LEU A 575 13.69 14.23 18.73
N PHE A 576 13.30 13.65 17.59
CA PHE A 576 13.75 14.07 16.27
C PHE A 576 12.69 14.81 15.44
N TYR A 577 11.43 14.82 15.89
CA TYR A 577 10.30 15.56 15.30
C TYR A 577 9.51 16.28 16.39
#